data_AF-A0AAD4LSN7-F1
#
_entry.id   AF-A0AAD4LSN7-F1
#
_cell.length_a   1.000
_cell.length_b   1.000
_cell.length_c   1.000
_cell.angle_alpha   90.00
_cell.angle_beta   90.00
_cell.angle_gamma   90.00
#
_symmetry.space_group_name_H-M   'P 1'
#
loop_
_entity.id
_entity.type
_entity.pdbx_description
1 polymer ?
#
loop_
_entity_poly.entity_id
_entity_poly.type
_entity_poly.pdbx_seq_one_letter_code
_entity_poly.pdbx_strand_id
1 'polypeptide(L)'
;MTSSTINPYKDRLSLSTLEAEVLWEYAKLNQHVKDLNERLLLVAQTRTLDKTHEGITLEQLRVLERKISNFKASVWGVMSDRSFSTHPQDDSIANIL
;
A
#
# COMPACT_ATOMS: atom_id res chain seq x y z
N MET A 1 -11.64 -7.06 27.96
CA MET A 1 -13.03 -7.51 28.14
C MET A 1 -13.06 -8.56 29.23
N THR A 2 -13.76 -8.32 30.34
CA THR A 2 -13.88 -9.28 31.44
C THR A 2 -15.00 -10.27 31.10
N SER A 3 -14.67 -11.37 30.44
CA SER A 3 -15.59 -12.51 30.32
C SER A 3 -15.80 -13.09 31.72
N SER A 4 -16.94 -12.74 32.33
CA SER A 4 -17.34 -13.33 33.61
C SER A 4 -17.43 -14.85 33.43
N THR A 5 -16.62 -15.62 34.16
CA THR A 5 -16.54 -17.08 34.02
C THR A 5 -17.81 -17.79 34.53
N ILE A 6 -18.68 -17.06 35.24
CA ILE A 6 -19.88 -17.57 35.92
C ILE A 6 -21.13 -17.18 35.13
N ASN A 7 -21.99 -18.16 34.85
CA ASN A 7 -23.26 -17.95 34.14
C ASN A 7 -24.22 -17.10 35.02
N PRO A 8 -24.53 -15.84 34.64
CA PRO A 8 -25.39 -14.95 35.42
C PRO A 8 -26.88 -15.29 35.35
N TYR A 9 -27.26 -16.27 34.53
CA TYR A 9 -28.64 -16.72 34.36
C TYR A 9 -28.99 -17.94 35.23
N LYS A 10 -28.02 -18.59 35.90
CA LYS A 10 -28.22 -19.84 36.65
C LYS A 10 -29.12 -19.72 37.89
N ASP A 11 -29.07 -18.60 38.60
CA ASP A 11 -29.81 -18.44 39.88
C ASP A 11 -31.14 -17.68 39.72
N ARG A 12 -31.62 -17.51 38.49
CA ARG A 12 -32.89 -16.81 38.22
C ARG A 12 -34.05 -17.78 38.39
N LEU A 13 -34.83 -17.59 39.46
CA LEU A 13 -36.04 -18.36 39.80
C LEU A 13 -37.10 -18.42 38.69
N SER A 14 -37.03 -17.54 37.68
CA SER A 14 -37.96 -17.48 36.56
C SER A 14 -37.50 -18.23 35.30
N LEU A 15 -36.27 -18.77 35.28
CA LEU A 15 -35.75 -19.50 34.13
C LEU A 15 -35.54 -20.97 34.48
N SER A 16 -35.90 -21.84 33.54
CA SER A 16 -35.47 -23.23 33.60
C SER A 16 -33.96 -23.33 33.45
N THR A 17 -33.35 -24.33 34.08
CA THR A 17 -31.90 -24.61 33.99
C THR A 17 -31.42 -24.66 32.54
N LEU A 18 -32.21 -25.28 31.66
CA LEU A 18 -31.89 -25.38 30.23
C LEU A 18 -31.88 -24.02 29.53
N GLU A 19 -32.85 -23.16 29.84
CA GLU A 19 -32.96 -21.83 29.23
C GLU A 19 -31.79 -20.92 29.67
N ALA A 20 -31.41 -21.01 30.95
CA ALA A 20 -30.26 -20.30 31.49
C ALA A 20 -28.94 -20.73 30.83
N GLU A 21 -28.77 -22.01 30.49
CA GLU A 21 -27.61 -22.51 29.78
C GLU A 21 -27.60 -22.07 28.32
N VAL A 22 -28.73 -22.19 27.61
CA VAL A 22 -28.84 -21.76 26.21
C VAL A 22 -28.56 -20.27 26.06
N LEU A 23 -29.13 -19.42 26.92
CA LEU A 23 -28.87 -17.97 26.90
C LEU A 23 -27.40 -17.65 27.17
N TRP A 24 -26.75 -18.43 28.02
CA TRP A 24 -25.34 -18.24 28.32
C TRP A 24 -24.43 -18.64 27.16
N GLU A 25 -24.68 -19.78 26.52
CA GLU A 25 -23.94 -20.16 25.31
C GLU A 25 -24.17 -19.17 24.16
N TYR A 26 -25.40 -18.67 24.00
CA TYR A 26 -25.70 -17.64 23.01
C TYR A 26 -24.99 -16.31 23.31
N ALA A 27 -24.91 -15.92 24.59
CA ALA A 27 -24.17 -14.73 25.01
C ALA A 27 -22.66 -14.85 24.69
N LYS A 28 -22.05 -16.02 24.93
CA LYS A 28 -20.65 -16.29 24.57
C LYS A 28 -20.45 -16.24 23.05
N LEU A 29 -21.34 -16.88 22.29
CA LEU A 29 -21.26 -16.88 20.83
C LEU A 29 -21.34 -15.44 20.28
N ASN A 30 -22.25 -14.62 20.81
CA ASN A 30 -22.36 -13.22 20.42
C ASN A 30 -21.11 -12.40 20.75
N GLN A 31 -20.43 -12.68 21.86
CA GLN A 31 -19.15 -12.04 22.16
C GLN A 31 -18.07 -12.43 21.15
N HIS A 32 -17.99 -13.71 20.77
CA HIS A 32 -17.05 -14.18 19.75
C HIS A 32 -17.34 -13.55 18.39
N VAL A 33 -18.61 -13.47 17.98
CA VAL A 33 -19.01 -12.83 16.71
C VAL A 33 -18.64 -11.34 16.71
N LYS A 34 -18.77 -10.64 17.84
CA LYS A 34 -18.34 -9.23 17.97
C LYS A 34 -16.82 -9.08 17.85
N ASP A 35 -16.03 -9.90 18.55
CA ASP A 35 -14.56 -9.89 18.45
C ASP A 35 -14.10 -10.17 17.01
N LEU A 36 -14.71 -11.16 16.34
CA LEU A 36 -14.40 -11.45 14.94
C LEU A 36 -14.74 -10.27 14.01
N ASN A 37 -15.87 -9.60 14.22
CA ASN A 37 -16.24 -8.42 13.43
C ASN A 37 -15.30 -7.24 13.69
N GLU A 38 -14.93 -6.99 14.95
CA GLU A 38 -13.97 -5.94 15.32
C GLU A 38 -12.59 -6.22 14.69
N ARG A 39 -12.13 -7.48 14.72
CA ARG A 39 -10.89 -7.90 14.05
C ARG A 39 -10.97 -7.76 12.54
N LEU A 40 -12.08 -8.15 11.93
CA LEU A 40 -12.30 -7.99 10.48
C LEU A 40 -12.28 -6.52 10.08
N LEU A 41 -12.88 -5.63 10.88
CA LEU A 41 -12.85 -4.20 10.66
C LEU A 41 -11.42 -3.64 10.70
N LEU A 42 -10.60 -4.10 11.65
CA LEU A 42 -9.18 -3.72 11.74
C LEU A 42 -8.38 -4.20 10.52
N VAL A 43 -8.60 -5.44 10.05
CA VAL A 43 -7.95 -5.95 8.83
C VAL A 43 -8.38 -5.17 7.58
N ALA A 44 -9.65 -4.75 7.51
CA ALA A 44 -10.11 -3.91 6.41
C ALA A 44 -9.41 -2.55 6.41
N GLN A 45 -9.22 -1.93 7.58
CA GLN A 45 -8.51 -0.65 7.73
C GLN A 45 -7.02 -0.75 7.37
N THR A 46 -6.33 -1.83 7.75
CA THR A 46 -4.91 -1.99 7.38
C THR A 46 -4.75 -2.16 5.87
N ARG A 47 -5.65 -2.92 5.22
CA ARG A 47 -5.66 -3.08 3.76
C ARG A 47 -5.91 -1.78 3.00
N THR A 48 -6.71 -0.86 3.52
CA THR A 48 -6.93 0.44 2.86
C THR A 48 -5.71 1.34 3.00
N LEU A 49 -5.09 1.36 4.18
CA LEU A 49 -3.85 2.11 4.43
C LEU A 49 -2.69 1.63 3.53
N ASP A 50 -2.57 0.33 3.33
CA ASP A 50 -1.54 -0.28 2.48
C ASP A 50 -1.67 0.18 1.02
N LYS A 51 -2.90 0.12 0.47
CA LYS A 51 -3.20 0.62 -0.89
C LYS A 51 -2.91 2.11 -1.06
N THR A 52 -3.16 2.93 -0.03
CA THR A 52 -2.86 4.36 -0.06
C THR A 52 -1.34 4.60 -0.07
N HIS A 53 -0.58 3.84 0.72
CA HIS A 53 0.88 3.95 0.76
C HIS A 53 1.55 3.50 -0.55
N GLU A 54 1.05 2.43 -1.17
CA GLU A 54 1.49 1.97 -2.50
C GLU A 54 1.32 3.06 -3.56
N GLY A 55 0.16 3.73 -3.57
CA GLY A 55 -0.11 4.81 -4.52
C GLY A 55 0.85 6.00 -4.38
N ILE A 56 1.18 6.39 -3.15
CA ILE A 56 2.12 7.49 -2.86
C ILE A 56 3.53 7.12 -3.35
N THR A 57 3.98 5.89 -3.10
CA THR A 57 5.31 5.41 -3.50
C THR A 57 5.47 5.36 -5.02
N LEU A 58 4.44 4.88 -5.73
CA LEU A 58 4.45 4.83 -7.20
C LEU A 58 4.49 6.22 -7.85
N GLU A 59 3.79 7.20 -7.27
CA GLU A 59 3.82 8.57 -7.80
C GLU A 59 5.19 9.23 -7.61
N GLN A 60 5.82 9.00 -6.45
CA GLN A 60 7.19 9.46 -6.20
C GLN A 60 8.19 8.84 -7.19
N LEU A 61 8.06 7.54 -7.49
CA LEU A 61 8.88 6.86 -8.49
C LEU A 61 8.71 7.48 -9.89
N ARG A 62 7.49 7.79 -10.32
CA ARG A 62 7.24 8.46 -11.61
C ARG A 62 7.88 9.83 -11.70
N VAL A 63 7.80 10.62 -10.62
CA VAL A 63 8.44 11.94 -10.55
C VAL A 63 9.96 11.80 -10.68
N LEU A 64 10.56 10.82 -10.01
CA LEU A 64 11.99 10.53 -10.12
C LEU A 64 12.38 10.10 -11.54
N GLU A 65 11.62 9.19 -12.16
CA GLU A 65 11.86 8.76 -13.54
C GLU A 65 11.83 9.95 -14.52
N ARG A 66 10.82 10.82 -14.40
CA ARG A 66 10.71 12.02 -15.24
C ARG A 66 11.88 12.97 -15.04
N LYS A 67 12.31 13.18 -13.80
CA LYS A 67 13.49 14.03 -13.49
C LYS A 67 14.76 13.45 -14.09
N ILE A 68 14.97 12.14 -14.02
CA ILE A 68 16.12 11.45 -14.61
C ILE A 68 16.07 11.57 -16.14
N SER A 69 14.90 11.35 -16.75
CA SER A 69 14.71 11.48 -18.20
C SER A 69 15.03 12.90 -18.69
N ASN A 70 14.48 13.92 -18.02
CA ASN A 70 14.74 15.33 -18.35
C ASN A 70 16.22 15.69 -18.17
N PHE A 71 16.85 15.18 -17.11
CA PHE A 71 18.28 15.37 -16.89
C PHE A 71 19.10 14.75 -18.01
N LYS A 72 18.80 13.50 -18.42
CA LYS A 72 19.47 12.84 -19.53
C LYS A 72 19.30 13.61 -20.83
N ALA A 73 18.08 14.04 -21.17
CA ALA A 73 17.83 14.86 -22.36
C ALA A 73 18.65 16.17 -22.36
N SER A 74 18.73 16.83 -21.20
CA SER A 74 19.55 18.04 -21.03
C SER A 74 21.04 17.79 -21.24
N VAL A 75 21.56 16.63 -20.82
CA VAL A 75 22.97 16.25 -21.01
C VAL A 75 23.26 15.86 -22.46
N TRP A 76 22.35 15.14 -23.11
CA TRP A 76 22.49 14.75 -24.52
C TRP A 76 22.59 15.97 -25.45
N GLY A 77 21.85 17.04 -25.17
CA GLY A 77 21.95 18.29 -25.94
C GLY A 77 23.35 18.91 -25.89
N VAL A 78 24.02 18.87 -24.74
CA VAL A 78 25.39 19.42 -24.57
C VAL A 78 26.45 18.51 -25.19
N MET A 79 26.21 17.20 -25.24
CA MET A 79 27.15 16.25 -25.85
C MET A 79 27.11 16.28 -27.39
N SER A 80 25.93 16.45 -28.00
CA SER A 80 25.81 16.57 -29.46
C SER A 80 26.54 17.79 -30.04
N ASP A 81 26.57 18.91 -29.33
CA ASP A 81 27.25 20.13 -29.77
C ASP A 81 28.77 19.99 -29.88
N ARG A 82 29.39 19.09 -29.10
CA ARG A 82 30.85 18.86 -29.13
C ARG A 82 31.29 17.93 -30.26
N SER A 83 30.37 17.12 -30.79
CA SER A 83 30.68 16.14 -31.85
C SER A 83 30.65 16.74 -33.26
N PHE A 84 30.05 17.92 -33.44
CA PHE A 84 29.98 18.61 -34.73
C PHE A 84 31.16 19.54 -35.03
N SER A 85 32.09 19.76 -34.10
CA SER A 85 33.17 20.76 -34.26
C SER A 85 34.52 20.20 -34.75
N THR A 86 34.60 18.94 -35.18
CA THR A 86 35.86 18.36 -35.69
C THR A 86 35.65 17.60 -36.99
N HIS A 87 35.50 18.34 -38.09
CA HIS A 87 35.97 17.89 -39.40
C HIS A 87 36.69 19.05 -40.10
N PRO A 88 38.03 19.07 -40.13
CA PRO A 88 38.78 19.98 -40.99
C PRO A 88 38.63 19.48 -42.43
N GLN A 89 38.18 20.39 -43.30
CA GLN A 89 38.33 20.34 -44.76
C GLN A 89 39.73 19.82 -45.13
N ASP A 90 39.79 18.68 -45.82
CA ASP A 90 40.96 18.28 -46.61
C ASP A 90 40.54 18.32 -48.09
N ASP A 91 40.33 19.53 -48.59
CA ASP A 91 40.18 19.81 -50.02
C ASP A 91 41.59 19.96 -50.63
N SER A 92 42.36 18.87 -50.71
CA SER A 92 43.71 18.88 -51.32
C SER A 92 43.93 17.75 -52.34
N ILE A 93 42.97 17.48 -53.23
CA ILE A 93 43.26 16.80 -54.51
C ILE A 93 42.48 17.44 -55.67
N ALA A 94 42.56 18.76 -55.78
CA ALA A 94 42.29 19.44 -57.03
C ALA A 94 43.24 20.63 -57.15
N ASN A 95 44.06 20.62 -58.20
CA ASN A 95 44.91 21.71 -58.67
C ASN A 95 46.35 21.72 -58.10
N ILE A 96 47.29 21.09 -58.82
CA ILE A 96 48.47 21.72 -59.44
C ILE A 96 49.15 20.66 -60.33
N LEU A 97 49.17 20.97 -61.64
CA LEU A 97 50.07 20.52 -62.74
C LEU A 97 50.48 19.04 -62.84
#